data_AF-A0AAD5UXN4-F1
#
_entry.id   AF-A0AAD5UXN4-F1
#
_cell.length_a   1.000
_cell.length_b   1.000
_cell.length_c   1.000
_cell.angle_alpha   90.00
_cell.angle_beta   90.00
_cell.angle_gamma   90.00
#
_symmetry.space_group_name_H-M   'P 1'
#
loop_
_entity.id
_entity.type
_entity.pdbx_description
1 polymer ?
#
loop_
_entity_poly.entity_id
_entity_poly.type
_entity_poly.pdbx_seq_one_letter_code
_entity_poly.pdbx_strand_id
1 'polypeptide(L)'
;MQNEWKGVKAAEEAMEGRPGTNGAAAQAARDKLNVADLEDRIKNVLRFHGLLDEIPDFGEAVDDPIATALRHAQRELRTVHATNRARRNRLVAIAKERLAYQEYVEARECLDKVISGLYTKLQKKDGPKVSKKKKKAAEPNGANGATNGNGLPPPCPAALGLGPDEENRIIVPDQLKQYVSARRDLVDYIGSKFTEIEREAPGRLYGLPKRSVFEAIDEEIQRELERLPPVASSSSSQTRGSSIAPRSQKGKAKARGDEMDLG
;
A
#
# COMPACT_ATOMS: atom_id res chain seq x y z
N MET A 1 51.27 -33.95 93.53
CA MET A 1 51.34 -33.76 92.06
C MET A 1 49.92 -33.97 91.52
N GLN A 2 48.96 -33.05 91.59
CA GLN A 2 48.86 -31.67 91.10
C GLN A 2 49.25 -31.48 89.63
N ASN A 3 48.19 -31.24 88.84
CA ASN A 3 48.05 -30.35 87.68
C ASN A 3 48.75 -30.74 86.39
N GLU A 4 47.97 -31.06 85.33
CA GLU A 4 48.36 -30.72 83.94
C GLU A 4 47.28 -31.00 82.84
N TRP A 5 46.10 -31.54 83.15
CA TRP A 5 45.19 -32.05 82.10
C TRP A 5 43.90 -31.24 81.88
N LYS A 6 43.86 -29.97 82.29
CA LYS A 6 42.74 -29.05 81.97
C LYS A 6 43.09 -27.95 80.97
N GLY A 7 44.37 -27.79 80.60
CA GLY A 7 44.80 -26.75 79.65
C GLY A 7 44.68 -27.16 78.18
N VAL A 8 44.85 -28.45 77.84
CA VAL A 8 44.91 -28.91 76.44
C VAL A 8 43.52 -28.87 75.78
N LYS A 9 42.47 -29.27 76.50
CA LYS A 9 41.10 -29.30 75.98
C LYS A 9 40.49 -27.89 75.81
N ALA A 10 40.88 -26.95 76.68
CA ALA A 10 40.49 -25.54 76.56
C ALA A 10 41.32 -24.79 75.49
N ALA A 11 42.54 -25.23 75.20
CA ALA A 11 43.35 -24.70 74.11
C ALA A 11 42.88 -25.20 72.73
N GLU A 12 42.37 -26.43 72.64
CA GLU A 12 41.78 -27.01 71.42
C GLU A 12 40.46 -26.30 71.06
N GLU A 13 39.58 -26.07 72.04
CA GLU A 13 38.30 -25.35 71.85
C GLU A 13 38.48 -23.85 71.53
N ALA A 14 39.59 -23.23 71.98
CA ALA A 14 39.93 -21.85 71.64
C ALA A 14 40.55 -21.69 70.23
N MET A 15 40.96 -22.79 69.57
CA MET A 15 41.57 -22.76 68.25
C MET A 15 40.58 -23.06 67.10
N GLU A 16 39.41 -23.61 67.41
CA GLU A 16 38.34 -23.88 66.44
C GLU A 16 37.44 -22.65 66.18
N GLY A 17 37.62 -21.58 66.95
CA GLY A 17 36.83 -20.35 66.91
C GLY A 17 37.43 -19.17 66.15
N ARG A 18 38.34 -19.38 65.18
CA ARG A 18 38.91 -18.27 64.39
C ARG A 18 38.38 -18.26 62.95
N PRO A 19 37.30 -17.50 62.67
CA PRO A 19 36.84 -17.28 61.30
C PRO A 19 37.82 -16.34 60.60
N GLY A 20 38.83 -16.93 59.98
CA GLY A 20 39.92 -16.18 59.36
C GLY A 20 40.71 -17.00 58.35
N THR A 21 40.29 -16.88 57.10
CA THR A 21 41.14 -16.73 55.90
C THR A 21 41.60 -17.92 55.05
N ASN A 22 41.40 -19.20 55.38
CA ASN A 22 41.97 -20.29 54.54
C ASN A 22 40.98 -21.40 54.11
N GLY A 23 39.69 -21.10 53.95
CA GLY A 23 38.71 -22.08 53.44
C GLY A 23 38.78 -22.24 51.91
N ALA A 24 38.47 -23.43 51.39
CA ALA A 24 38.34 -23.70 49.95
C ALA A 24 37.39 -22.74 49.21
N ALA A 25 36.45 -22.11 49.93
CA ALA A 25 35.60 -21.02 49.43
C ALA A 25 36.35 -19.70 49.19
N ALA A 26 37.38 -19.39 49.98
CA ALA A 26 38.27 -18.24 49.75
C ALA A 26 39.24 -18.49 48.60
N GLN A 27 39.67 -19.75 48.41
CA GLN A 27 40.45 -20.16 47.24
C GLN A 27 39.59 -20.16 45.96
N ALA A 28 38.35 -20.64 46.02
CA ALA A 28 37.40 -20.58 44.90
C ALA A 28 36.87 -19.16 44.62
N ALA A 29 36.85 -18.27 45.62
CA ALA A 29 36.59 -16.85 45.43
C ALA A 29 37.80 -16.13 44.79
N ARG A 30 39.02 -16.59 45.10
CA ARG A 30 40.24 -16.15 44.41
C ARG A 30 40.33 -16.63 42.96
N ASP A 31 39.77 -17.81 42.64
CA ASP A 31 39.71 -18.33 41.26
C ASP A 31 38.58 -17.69 40.43
N LYS A 32 37.59 -17.07 41.08
CA LYS A 32 36.60 -16.20 40.44
C LYS A 32 37.12 -14.76 40.38
N LEU A 33 38.30 -14.58 39.80
CA LEU A 33 38.74 -13.23 39.43
C LEU A 33 37.70 -12.66 38.47
N ASN A 34 37.04 -11.59 38.91
CA ASN A 34 36.13 -10.84 38.06
C ASN A 34 36.93 -10.30 36.87
N VAL A 35 36.36 -10.38 35.66
CA VAL A 35 37.04 -9.90 34.44
C VAL A 35 37.45 -8.43 34.60
N ALA A 36 36.62 -7.63 35.28
CA ALA A 36 36.93 -6.24 35.60
C ALA A 36 38.18 -6.08 36.50
N ASP A 37 38.35 -6.94 37.51
CA ASP A 37 39.50 -6.86 38.43
C ASP A 37 40.80 -7.28 37.71
N LEU A 38 40.71 -8.26 36.81
CA LEU A 38 41.81 -8.69 35.97
C LEU A 38 42.22 -7.58 34.98
N GLU A 39 41.24 -6.94 34.33
CA GLU A 39 41.47 -5.80 33.45
C GLU A 39 42.14 -4.64 34.17
N ASP A 40 41.70 -4.29 35.38
CA ASP A 40 42.30 -3.20 36.15
C ASP A 40 43.74 -3.53 36.60
N ARG A 41 43.99 -4.79 36.95
CA ARG A 41 45.36 -5.25 37.26
C ARG A 41 46.26 -5.19 36.04
N ILE A 42 45.78 -5.62 34.87
CA ILE A 42 46.50 -5.54 33.60
C ILE A 42 46.82 -4.08 33.26
N LYS A 43 45.83 -3.18 33.32
CA LYS A 43 46.03 -1.73 33.10
C LYS A 43 47.13 -1.19 34.01
N ASN A 44 47.08 -1.49 35.31
CA ASN A 44 48.06 -0.99 36.27
C ASN A 44 49.48 -1.52 36.00
N VAL A 45 49.61 -2.78 35.57
CA VAL A 45 50.92 -3.36 35.19
C VAL A 45 51.47 -2.70 33.92
N LEU A 46 50.64 -2.47 32.90
CA LEU A 46 51.07 -1.77 31.68
C LEU A 46 51.50 -0.31 31.97
N ARG A 47 50.81 0.38 32.88
CA ARG A 47 51.21 1.72 33.34
C ARG A 47 52.54 1.70 34.09
N PHE A 48 52.71 0.74 35.01
CA PHE A 48 53.94 0.62 35.79
C PHE A 48 55.18 0.40 34.92
N HIS A 49 55.05 -0.38 33.85
CA HIS A 49 56.13 -0.60 32.89
C HIS A 49 56.29 0.51 31.84
N GLY A 50 55.49 1.58 31.91
CA GLY A 50 55.57 2.71 30.98
C GLY A 50 55.11 2.38 29.56
N LEU A 51 54.34 1.29 29.37
CA LEU A 51 53.73 0.98 28.07
C LEU A 51 52.44 1.78 27.83
N LEU A 52 51.90 2.41 28.89
CA LEU A 52 50.65 3.15 28.85
C LEU A 52 50.78 4.42 29.72
N ASP A 53 50.88 5.59 29.08
CA ASP A 53 51.03 6.88 29.77
C ASP A 53 49.68 7.34 30.39
N GLU A 54 48.60 7.26 29.61
CA GLU A 54 47.23 7.60 30.03
C GLU A 54 46.26 6.43 29.80
N ILE A 55 45.18 6.34 30.60
CA ILE A 55 44.11 5.36 30.38
C ILE A 55 43.41 5.78 29.08
N PRO A 56 43.44 4.96 28.00
CA PRO A 56 42.73 5.29 26.79
C PRO A 56 41.24 5.42 27.11
N ASP A 57 40.64 6.55 26.76
CA ASP A 57 39.20 6.74 26.90
C ASP A 57 38.49 5.89 25.85
N PHE A 58 38.02 4.72 26.26
CA PHE A 58 37.19 3.84 25.43
C PHE A 58 35.71 4.26 25.41
N GLY A 59 35.36 5.37 26.06
CA GLY A 59 34.02 5.96 26.05
C GLY A 59 33.71 6.75 24.77
N GLU A 60 34.74 7.23 24.08
CA GLU A 60 34.60 7.87 22.79
C GLU A 60 34.49 6.78 21.71
N ALA A 61 33.25 6.41 21.36
CA ALA A 61 32.97 5.57 20.21
C ALA A 61 33.38 6.31 18.93
N VAL A 62 34.65 6.16 18.54
CA VAL A 62 35.12 6.49 17.20
C VAL A 62 34.29 5.65 16.23
N ASP A 63 33.53 6.31 15.37
CA ASP A 63 32.67 5.62 14.40
C ASP A 63 33.54 4.68 13.54
N ASP A 64 33.34 3.37 13.70
CA ASP A 64 33.93 2.36 12.82
C ASP A 64 33.60 2.72 11.36
N PRO A 65 34.52 2.57 10.40
CA PRO A 65 34.21 2.71 8.97
C PRO A 65 32.92 1.98 8.55
N ILE A 66 32.59 0.84 9.17
CA ILE A 66 31.34 0.10 8.96
C ILE A 66 30.13 0.90 9.46
N ALA A 67 30.21 1.49 10.65
CA ALA A 67 29.14 2.33 11.21
C ALA A 67 28.92 3.59 10.35
N THR A 68 30.00 4.18 9.84
CA THR A 68 29.93 5.33 8.91
C THR A 68 29.25 4.94 7.59
N ALA A 69 29.65 3.83 6.98
CA ALA A 69 29.04 3.32 5.75
C ALA A 69 27.56 2.98 5.96
N LEU A 70 27.19 2.39 7.10
CA LEU A 70 25.80 2.08 7.42
C LEU A 70 24.95 3.35 7.52
N ARG A 71 25.43 4.41 8.18
CA ARG A 71 24.72 5.70 8.24
C ARG A 71 24.58 6.34 6.87
N HIS A 72 25.59 6.22 6.00
CA HIS A 72 25.52 6.70 4.62
C HIS A 72 24.43 5.95 3.85
N ALA A 73 24.47 4.62 3.85
CA ALA A 73 23.48 3.78 3.18
C ALA A 73 22.06 4.02 3.72
N GLN A 74 21.90 4.21 5.03
CA GLN A 74 20.61 4.55 5.64
C GLN A 74 20.08 5.92 5.16
N ARG A 75 20.96 6.93 5.01
CA ARG A 75 20.58 8.24 4.46
C ARG A 75 20.13 8.10 3.00
N GLU A 76 20.88 7.39 2.17
CA GLU A 76 20.53 7.13 0.78
C GLU A 76 19.20 6.36 0.66
N LEU A 77 19.03 5.32 1.47
CA LEU A 77 17.80 4.52 1.50
C LEU A 77 16.59 5.38 1.86
N ARG A 78 16.72 6.33 2.81
CA ARG A 78 15.63 7.26 3.15
C ARG A 78 15.25 8.14 1.96
N THR A 79 16.23 8.70 1.26
CA THR A 79 15.99 9.52 0.06
C THR A 79 15.30 8.72 -1.04
N VAL A 80 15.81 7.52 -1.33
CA VAL A 80 15.24 6.63 -2.37
C VAL A 80 13.84 6.15 -1.97
N HIS A 81 13.63 5.83 -0.70
CA HIS A 81 12.33 5.43 -0.19
C HIS A 81 11.28 6.55 -0.32
N ALA A 82 11.62 7.77 0.12
CA ALA A 82 10.77 8.94 -0.03
C ALA A 82 10.45 9.22 -1.51
N THR A 83 11.48 9.16 -2.37
CA THR A 83 11.34 9.32 -3.83
C THR A 83 10.37 8.30 -4.43
N ASN A 84 10.55 7.01 -4.09
CA ASN A 84 9.71 5.94 -4.59
C ASN A 84 8.27 6.08 -4.10
N ARG A 85 8.08 6.52 -2.85
CA ARG A 85 6.74 6.74 -2.29
C ARG A 85 6.03 7.88 -3.00
N ALA A 86 6.68 9.03 -3.19
CA ALA A 86 6.12 10.15 -3.94
C ALA A 86 5.75 9.73 -5.37
N ARG A 87 6.66 9.05 -6.09
CA ARG A 87 6.41 8.57 -7.45
C ARG A 87 5.22 7.62 -7.53
N ARG A 88 5.12 6.66 -6.59
CA ARG A 88 3.99 5.73 -6.51
C ARG A 88 2.67 6.45 -6.27
N ASN A 89 2.63 7.39 -5.33
CA ASN A 89 1.42 8.15 -5.03
C ASN A 89 0.92 8.90 -6.27
N ARG A 90 1.83 9.53 -7.02
CA ARG A 90 1.51 10.25 -8.26
C ARG A 90 1.03 9.34 -9.38
N LEU A 91 1.66 8.19 -9.56
CA LEU A 91 1.21 7.17 -10.51
C LEU A 91 -0.16 6.60 -10.14
N VAL A 92 -0.44 6.38 -8.86
CA VAL A 92 -1.75 5.90 -8.38
C VAL A 92 -2.84 6.93 -8.68
N ALA A 93 -2.57 8.22 -8.49
CA ALA A 93 -3.51 9.28 -8.86
C ALA A 93 -3.85 9.25 -10.36
N ILE A 94 -2.83 9.13 -11.22
CA ILE A 94 -3.02 9.01 -12.67
C ILE A 94 -3.79 7.74 -13.04
N ALA A 95 -3.45 6.61 -12.43
CA ALA A 95 -4.12 5.35 -12.69
C ALA A 95 -5.61 5.43 -12.35
N LYS A 96 -5.98 6.09 -11.24
CA LYS A 96 -7.39 6.33 -10.87
C LYS A 96 -8.12 7.19 -11.89
N GLU A 97 -7.50 8.28 -12.36
CA GLU A 97 -8.11 9.14 -13.37
C GLU A 97 -8.32 8.41 -14.70
N ARG A 98 -7.33 7.61 -15.13
CA ARG A 98 -7.43 6.79 -16.34
C ARG A 98 -8.49 5.70 -16.22
N LEU A 99 -8.58 5.06 -15.06
CA LEU A 99 -9.63 4.08 -14.78
C LEU A 99 -11.02 4.74 -14.82
N ALA A 100 -11.18 5.91 -14.22
CA ALA A 100 -12.44 6.65 -14.25
C ALA A 100 -12.84 7.05 -15.68
N TYR A 101 -11.89 7.44 -16.53
CA TYR A 101 -12.16 7.71 -17.95
C TYR A 101 -12.60 6.45 -18.68
N GLN A 102 -11.93 5.32 -18.44
CA GLN A 102 -12.29 4.03 -19.02
C GLN A 102 -13.71 3.61 -18.61
N GLU A 103 -14.05 3.71 -17.33
CA GLU A 103 -15.40 3.44 -16.82
C GLU A 103 -16.46 4.36 -17.46
N TYR A 104 -16.14 5.63 -17.69
CA TYR A 104 -17.04 6.55 -18.41
C TYR A 104 -17.27 6.13 -19.85
N VAL A 105 -16.22 5.74 -20.58
CA VAL A 105 -16.34 5.24 -21.96
C VAL A 105 -17.20 3.99 -21.99
N GLU A 106 -16.95 3.03 -21.09
CA GLU A 106 -17.72 1.80 -20.96
C GLU A 106 -19.20 2.05 -20.62
N ALA A 107 -19.48 2.96 -19.68
CA ALA A 107 -20.84 3.35 -19.33
C ALA A 107 -21.58 3.98 -20.51
N ARG A 108 -20.91 4.87 -21.25
CA ARG A 108 -21.45 5.49 -22.46
C ARG A 108 -21.72 4.44 -23.54
N GLU A 109 -20.80 3.52 -23.78
CA GLU A 109 -20.99 2.42 -24.75
C GLU A 109 -22.13 1.49 -24.35
N CYS A 110 -22.28 1.19 -23.05
CA CYS A 110 -23.40 0.41 -22.54
C CYS A 110 -24.75 1.10 -22.86
N LEU A 111 -24.85 2.41 -22.63
CA LEU A 111 -26.04 3.18 -23.00
C LEU A 111 -26.27 3.16 -24.51
N ASP A 112 -25.23 3.35 -25.32
CA ASP A 112 -25.33 3.32 -26.79
C ASP A 112 -25.82 1.94 -27.30
N LYS A 113 -25.37 0.84 -26.67
CA LYS A 113 -25.85 -0.53 -26.98
C LYS A 113 -27.32 -0.72 -26.61
N VAL A 114 -27.75 -0.22 -25.45
CA VAL A 114 -29.17 -0.29 -25.02
C VAL A 114 -30.07 0.51 -25.96
N ILE A 115 -29.69 1.74 -26.29
CA ILE A 115 -30.39 2.63 -27.23
C ILE A 115 -30.50 1.94 -28.60
N SER A 116 -29.39 1.48 -29.15
CA SER A 116 -29.35 0.80 -30.46
C SER A 116 -30.18 -0.48 -30.47
N GLY A 117 -30.15 -1.25 -29.38
CA GLY A 117 -30.93 -2.47 -29.23
C GLY A 117 -32.44 -2.22 -29.18
N LEU A 118 -32.89 -1.22 -28.41
CA LEU A 118 -34.31 -0.83 -28.36
C LEU A 118 -34.79 -0.29 -29.71
N TYR A 119 -33.99 0.57 -30.32
CA TYR A 119 -34.28 1.13 -31.63
C TYR A 119 -34.39 0.05 -32.72
N THR A 120 -33.46 -0.92 -32.74
CA THR A 120 -33.52 -2.06 -33.68
C THR A 120 -34.75 -2.95 -33.45
N LYS A 121 -35.16 -3.18 -32.18
CA LYS A 121 -36.39 -3.94 -31.88
C LYS A 121 -37.62 -3.22 -32.41
N LEU A 122 -37.66 -1.91 -32.28
CA LEU A 122 -38.76 -1.08 -32.76
C LEU A 122 -38.87 -1.12 -34.30
N GLN A 123 -37.74 -0.99 -35.00
CA GLN A 123 -37.67 -1.15 -36.46
C GLN A 123 -38.10 -2.55 -36.94
N LYS A 124 -37.77 -3.61 -36.20
CA LYS A 124 -38.17 -4.99 -36.55
C LYS A 124 -39.66 -5.26 -36.32
N LYS A 125 -40.27 -4.60 -35.34
CA LYS A 125 -41.70 -4.75 -35.01
C LYS A 125 -42.57 -4.15 -36.11
N ASP A 126 -42.22 -2.95 -36.56
CA ASP A 126 -43.01 -2.14 -37.49
C ASP A 126 -42.43 -2.12 -38.92
N GLY A 127 -41.31 -2.82 -39.13
CA GLY A 127 -40.73 -3.02 -40.45
C GLY A 127 -41.61 -3.90 -41.34
N PRO A 128 -41.58 -3.69 -42.67
CA PRO A 128 -42.29 -4.56 -43.58
C PRO A 128 -41.80 -5.99 -43.38
N LYS A 129 -42.69 -6.85 -42.86
CA LYS A 129 -42.44 -8.28 -42.75
C LYS A 129 -42.26 -8.80 -44.17
N VAL A 130 -41.01 -8.86 -44.64
CA VAL A 130 -40.67 -9.54 -45.89
C VAL A 130 -40.95 -11.02 -45.64
N SER A 131 -42.21 -11.39 -45.82
CA SER A 131 -42.62 -12.77 -45.89
C SER A 131 -41.81 -13.40 -47.01
N LYS A 132 -40.82 -14.22 -46.65
CA LYS A 132 -40.22 -15.23 -47.52
C LYS A 132 -41.33 -16.16 -47.99
N LYS A 133 -42.17 -15.72 -48.92
CA LYS A 133 -43.18 -16.55 -49.56
C LYS A 133 -43.27 -16.17 -51.04
N LYS A 134 -42.86 -17.16 -51.84
CA LYS A 134 -43.11 -17.32 -53.27
C LYS A 134 -42.28 -16.44 -54.22
N LYS A 135 -41.06 -16.93 -54.49
CA LYS A 135 -40.54 -16.95 -55.86
C LYS A 135 -41.44 -17.91 -56.67
N LYS A 136 -42.52 -17.38 -57.27
CA LYS A 136 -43.13 -17.99 -58.46
C LYS A 136 -43.25 -16.88 -59.50
N ALA A 137 -42.53 -17.10 -60.60
CA ALA A 137 -42.68 -16.36 -61.83
C ALA A 137 -44.14 -16.43 -62.32
N ALA A 138 -44.68 -15.29 -62.74
CA ALA A 138 -45.73 -15.17 -63.74
C ALA A 138 -45.75 -13.73 -64.26
N GLU A 139 -45.98 -13.62 -65.56
CA GLU A 139 -45.88 -12.47 -66.47
C GLU A 139 -46.72 -11.21 -66.12
N PRO A 140 -46.47 -10.08 -66.84
CA PRO A 140 -47.08 -8.80 -66.53
C PRO A 140 -48.32 -8.56 -67.41
N ASN A 141 -49.53 -8.69 -66.88
CA ASN A 141 -50.67 -7.85 -67.29
C ASN A 141 -51.88 -8.05 -66.38
N GLY A 142 -52.57 -6.95 -66.03
CA GLY A 142 -53.90 -7.00 -65.42
C GLY A 142 -54.06 -6.09 -64.22
N ALA A 143 -54.69 -4.94 -64.47
CA ALA A 143 -55.00 -3.90 -63.51
C ALA A 143 -56.10 -4.27 -62.49
N ASN A 144 -56.04 -3.56 -61.36
CA ASN A 144 -57.09 -3.17 -60.43
C ASN A 144 -57.53 -4.13 -59.30
N GLY A 145 -57.36 -3.62 -58.07
CA GLY A 145 -58.35 -3.82 -57.00
C GLY A 145 -57.82 -3.89 -55.57
N ALA A 146 -57.24 -2.81 -55.01
CA ALA A 146 -57.46 -2.38 -53.62
C ALA A 146 -56.66 -1.10 -53.32
N THR A 147 -57.34 0.03 -53.52
CA THR A 147 -56.98 1.38 -53.12
C THR A 147 -57.27 1.60 -51.63
N ASN A 148 -56.30 2.15 -50.89
CA ASN A 148 -56.39 3.07 -49.74
C ASN A 148 -55.00 3.14 -49.09
N GLY A 149 -54.25 4.22 -48.99
CA GLY A 149 -54.41 5.62 -49.39
C GLY A 149 -53.06 6.31 -49.14
N ASN A 150 -52.79 7.34 -49.93
CA ASN A 150 -51.67 8.28 -49.87
C ASN A 150 -50.30 7.76 -50.32
N GLY A 151 -49.84 8.30 -51.47
CA GLY A 151 -48.48 8.21 -51.98
C GLY A 151 -47.49 8.98 -51.11
N LEU A 152 -47.27 8.49 -49.89
CA LEU A 152 -46.08 8.85 -49.14
C LEU A 152 -44.88 8.08 -49.71
N PRO A 153 -43.71 8.72 -49.85
CA PRO A 153 -42.47 8.01 -50.12
C PRO A 153 -42.31 6.88 -49.07
N PRO A 154 -41.63 5.77 -49.42
CA PRO A 154 -41.38 4.70 -48.46
C PRO A 154 -40.87 5.30 -47.14
N PRO A 155 -41.45 4.92 -45.99
CA PRO A 155 -41.11 5.54 -44.72
C PRO A 155 -39.59 5.49 -44.56
N CYS A 156 -38.99 6.63 -44.25
CA CYS A 156 -37.55 6.70 -44.07
C CYS A 156 -37.13 5.61 -43.08
N PRO A 157 -36.07 4.84 -43.37
CA PRO A 157 -35.68 3.70 -42.54
C PRO A 157 -35.43 4.13 -41.09
N ALA A 158 -35.08 5.40 -40.87
CA ALA A 158 -34.90 6.00 -39.57
C ALA A 158 -36.21 6.25 -38.76
N ALA A 159 -37.36 6.37 -39.41
CA ALA A 159 -38.66 6.57 -38.75
C ALA A 159 -39.43 5.25 -38.54
N LEU A 160 -38.85 4.13 -38.96
CA LEU A 160 -39.51 2.83 -38.89
C LEU A 160 -39.73 2.40 -37.43
N GLY A 161 -41.01 2.26 -37.06
CA GLY A 161 -41.46 1.99 -35.70
C GLY A 161 -41.50 3.19 -34.76
N LEU A 162 -41.16 4.38 -35.26
CA LEU A 162 -41.43 5.66 -34.61
C LEU A 162 -42.53 6.39 -35.39
N GLY A 163 -43.61 5.65 -35.70
CA GLY A 163 -44.67 6.11 -36.59
C GLY A 163 -45.35 7.39 -36.09
N PRO A 164 -45.89 8.21 -37.00
CA PRO A 164 -46.61 9.41 -36.65
C PRO A 164 -47.88 9.10 -35.84
N ASP A 165 -48.18 9.95 -34.84
CA ASP A 165 -49.47 10.00 -34.15
C ASP A 165 -50.59 10.60 -35.03
N GLU A 166 -51.81 10.70 -34.48
CA GLU A 166 -52.96 11.33 -35.17
C GLU A 166 -52.69 12.81 -35.53
N GLU A 167 -51.70 13.45 -34.90
CA GLU A 167 -51.21 14.80 -35.22
C GLU A 167 -49.93 14.82 -36.09
N ASN A 168 -49.57 13.68 -36.68
CA ASN A 168 -48.43 13.50 -37.57
C ASN A 168 -47.05 13.74 -36.90
N ARG A 169 -46.93 13.55 -35.58
CA ARG A 169 -45.68 13.66 -34.79
C ARG A 169 -45.09 12.31 -34.45
N ILE A 170 -43.76 12.27 -34.43
CA ILE A 170 -42.97 11.08 -34.07
C ILE A 170 -43.15 10.77 -32.57
N ILE A 171 -43.81 9.66 -32.24
CA ILE A 171 -43.85 9.17 -30.87
C ILE A 171 -42.61 8.31 -30.59
N VAL A 172 -41.78 8.77 -29.67
CA VAL A 172 -40.63 8.01 -29.15
C VAL A 172 -41.05 7.32 -27.85
N PRO A 173 -40.84 6.00 -27.71
CA PRO A 173 -41.09 5.31 -26.45
C PRO A 173 -40.36 5.97 -25.27
N ASP A 174 -41.05 6.15 -24.14
CA ASP A 174 -40.51 6.86 -22.97
C ASP A 174 -39.19 6.27 -22.47
N GLN A 175 -39.04 4.95 -22.52
CA GLN A 175 -37.79 4.27 -22.18
C GLN A 175 -36.63 4.70 -23.08
N LEU A 176 -36.86 4.78 -24.40
CA LEU A 176 -35.85 5.21 -25.36
C LEU A 176 -35.49 6.68 -25.13
N LYS A 177 -36.48 7.53 -24.87
CA LYS A 177 -36.27 8.94 -24.51
C LYS A 177 -35.40 9.07 -23.26
N GLN A 178 -35.70 8.29 -22.22
CA GLN A 178 -34.94 8.30 -20.97
C GLN A 178 -33.48 7.89 -21.17
N TYR A 179 -33.20 6.81 -21.92
CA TYR A 179 -31.82 6.40 -22.17
C TYR A 179 -31.04 7.42 -23.02
N VAL A 180 -31.69 8.03 -24.02
CA VAL A 180 -31.07 9.06 -24.85
C VAL A 180 -30.77 10.32 -24.02
N SER A 181 -31.69 10.75 -23.16
CA SER A 181 -31.45 11.85 -22.22
C SER A 181 -30.32 11.52 -21.24
N ALA A 182 -30.33 10.35 -20.60
CA ALA A 182 -29.28 9.93 -19.69
C ALA A 182 -27.90 9.89 -20.38
N ARG A 183 -27.84 9.43 -21.63
CA ARG A 183 -26.62 9.42 -22.45
C ARG A 183 -26.15 10.83 -22.80
N ARG A 184 -27.09 11.77 -23.01
CA ARG A 184 -26.79 13.19 -23.21
C ARG A 184 -26.21 13.80 -21.95
N ASP A 185 -26.89 13.63 -20.80
CA ASP A 185 -26.47 14.16 -19.51
C ASP A 185 -25.10 13.63 -19.09
N LEU A 186 -24.83 12.34 -19.34
CA LEU A 186 -23.53 11.73 -19.08
C LEU A 186 -22.41 12.40 -19.87
N VAL A 187 -22.63 12.66 -21.17
CA VAL A 187 -21.64 13.32 -22.03
C VAL A 187 -21.48 14.80 -21.65
N ASP A 188 -22.58 15.49 -21.40
CA ASP A 188 -22.58 16.92 -21.13
C ASP A 188 -21.98 17.23 -19.75
N TYR A 189 -22.25 16.42 -18.72
CA TYR A 189 -21.71 16.63 -17.37
C TYR A 189 -20.36 15.96 -17.14
N ILE A 190 -20.22 14.65 -17.40
CA ILE A 190 -18.98 13.91 -17.12
C ILE A 190 -18.00 14.06 -18.28
N GLY A 191 -18.48 13.94 -19.52
CA GLY A 191 -17.64 14.08 -20.71
C GLY A 191 -16.99 15.47 -20.83
N SER A 192 -17.69 16.53 -20.43
CA SER A 192 -17.11 17.89 -20.40
C SER A 192 -15.96 18.00 -19.41
N LYS A 193 -16.05 17.36 -18.23
CA LYS A 193 -14.98 17.34 -17.23
C LYS A 193 -13.75 16.60 -17.72
N PHE A 194 -13.91 15.45 -18.37
CA PHE A 194 -12.77 14.75 -18.97
C PHE A 194 -12.14 15.55 -20.12
N THR A 195 -12.95 16.25 -20.92
CA THR A 195 -12.46 17.12 -21.99
C THR A 195 -11.64 18.30 -21.44
N GLU A 196 -12.09 18.87 -20.32
CA GLU A 196 -11.39 19.96 -19.62
C GLU A 196 -10.03 19.50 -19.06
N ILE A 197 -10.00 18.35 -18.38
CA ILE A 197 -8.75 17.75 -17.85
C ILE A 197 -7.75 17.50 -18.97
N GLU A 198 -8.19 16.92 -20.09
CA GLU A 198 -7.31 16.62 -21.22
C GLU A 198 -6.84 17.88 -21.95
N ARG A 199 -7.66 18.93 -21.99
CA ARG A 199 -7.29 20.24 -22.53
C ARG A 199 -6.18 20.89 -21.70
N GLU A 200 -6.24 20.78 -20.38
CA GLU A 200 -5.22 21.33 -19.47
C GLU A 200 -3.92 20.52 -19.50
N ALA A 201 -4.03 19.19 -19.53
CA ALA A 201 -2.89 18.28 -19.52
C ALA A 201 -3.03 17.21 -20.61
N PRO A 202 -2.51 17.47 -21.83
CA PRO A 202 -2.62 16.51 -22.92
C PRO A 202 -1.81 15.25 -22.60
N GLY A 203 -2.42 14.09 -22.84
CA GLY A 203 -1.87 12.77 -22.52
C GLY A 203 -2.16 12.32 -21.09
N ARG A 204 -2.99 13.05 -20.32
CA ARG A 204 -3.27 12.71 -18.92
C ARG A 204 -4.24 11.52 -18.82
N LEU A 205 -5.37 11.60 -19.52
CA LEU A 205 -6.42 10.58 -19.45
C LEU A 205 -6.20 9.47 -20.46
N TYR A 206 -5.82 9.82 -21.70
CA TYR A 206 -5.56 8.85 -22.76
C TYR A 206 -4.29 9.20 -23.53
N GLY A 207 -3.70 8.20 -24.20
CA GLY A 207 -2.43 8.37 -24.91
C GLY A 207 -1.23 8.53 -23.97
N LEU A 208 -0.18 9.20 -24.46
CA LEU A 208 1.11 9.38 -23.79
C LEU A 208 1.31 10.85 -23.40
N PRO A 209 1.71 11.14 -22.15
CA PRO A 209 2.09 12.49 -21.73
C PRO A 209 3.27 13.03 -22.55
N LYS A 210 3.21 14.32 -22.92
CA LYS A 210 4.30 15.00 -23.64
C LYS A 210 5.50 15.36 -22.75
N ARG A 211 5.26 15.50 -21.44
CA ARG A 211 6.26 15.84 -20.42
C ARG A 211 6.32 14.77 -19.35
N SER A 212 7.43 14.73 -18.61
CA SER A 212 7.60 13.76 -17.53
C SER A 212 6.48 13.89 -16.50
N VAL A 213 5.85 12.77 -16.17
CA VAL A 213 4.84 12.69 -15.13
C VAL A 213 5.39 13.14 -13.77
N PHE A 214 6.69 13.03 -13.55
CA PHE A 214 7.37 13.36 -12.29
C PHE A 214 7.98 14.77 -12.27
N GLU A 215 7.61 15.63 -13.22
CA GLU A 215 8.04 17.03 -13.18
C GLU A 215 7.58 17.70 -11.88
N ALA A 216 8.50 18.42 -11.23
CA ALA A 216 8.31 19.08 -9.93
C ALA A 216 7.89 18.15 -8.77
N ILE A 217 8.36 16.89 -8.77
CA ILE A 217 8.08 15.96 -7.66
C ILE A 217 8.90 16.25 -6.40
N ASP A 218 9.93 17.10 -6.49
CA ASP A 218 10.90 17.33 -5.41
C ASP A 218 10.22 17.81 -4.10
N GLU A 219 9.18 18.63 -4.20
CA GLU A 219 8.39 19.05 -3.04
C GLU A 219 7.63 17.90 -2.37
N GLU A 220 7.11 16.95 -3.15
CA GLU A 220 6.45 15.74 -2.63
C GLU A 220 7.48 14.82 -1.95
N ILE A 221 8.69 14.75 -2.52
CA ILE A 221 9.80 13.98 -1.94
C ILE A 221 10.24 14.58 -0.61
N GLN A 222 10.39 15.91 -0.53
CA GLN A 222 10.73 16.61 0.72
C GLN A 222 9.68 16.36 1.81
N ARG A 223 8.39 16.49 1.47
CA ARG A 223 7.29 16.18 2.40
C ARG A 223 7.32 14.73 2.89
N GLU A 224 7.59 13.77 2.01
CA GLU A 224 7.74 12.37 2.42
C GLU A 224 9.00 12.13 3.26
N LEU A 225 10.08 12.88 3.03
CA LEU A 225 11.31 12.79 3.81
C LEU A 225 11.14 13.34 5.23
N GLU A 226 10.45 14.47 5.38
CA GLU A 226 10.09 15.07 6.67
C GLU A 226 9.17 14.15 7.50
N ARG A 227 8.30 13.41 6.82
CA ARG A 227 7.42 12.43 7.47
C ARG A 227 8.18 11.23 8.05
N LEU A 228 9.36 10.90 7.51
CA LEU A 228 10.17 9.78 8.00
C LEU A 228 10.91 10.20 9.28
N PRO A 229 10.94 9.33 10.32
CA PRO A 229 11.68 9.63 11.54
C PRO A 229 13.17 9.85 11.23
N PRO A 230 13.84 10.81 11.90
CA PRO A 230 15.27 11.03 11.71
C PRO A 230 16.04 9.74 12.00
N VAL A 231 17.14 9.52 11.26
CA VAL A 231 18.09 8.46 11.61
C VAL A 231 18.59 8.78 13.01
N ALA A 232 18.22 7.96 13.99
CA ALA A 232 18.70 8.13 15.35
C ALA A 232 20.23 8.12 15.31
N SER A 233 20.86 9.26 15.59
CA SER A 233 22.25 9.27 16.00
C SER A 233 22.29 8.50 17.30
N SER A 234 22.89 7.32 17.29
CA SER A 234 23.15 6.55 18.49
C SER A 234 24.16 7.31 19.36
N SER A 235 23.68 8.29 20.13
CA SER A 235 24.46 9.06 21.10
C SER A 235 23.84 9.00 22.50
N SER A 236 23.02 7.99 22.79
CA SER A 236 22.52 7.75 24.15
C SER A 236 22.32 6.26 24.43
N SER A 237 23.42 5.55 24.68
CA SER A 237 23.38 4.33 25.49
C SER A 237 23.18 4.72 26.96
N GLN A 238 21.98 5.19 27.31
CA GLN A 238 21.56 5.15 28.71
C GLN A 238 21.35 3.69 29.09
N THR A 239 22.27 3.20 29.92
CA THR A 239 22.23 1.95 30.66
C THR A 239 20.88 1.79 31.37
N ARG A 240 19.95 1.06 30.74
CA ARG A 240 18.76 0.57 31.45
C ARG A 240 19.18 -0.60 32.30
N GLY A 241 19.32 -0.34 33.59
CA GLY A 241 19.48 -1.35 34.63
C GLY A 241 18.39 -2.42 34.52
N SER A 242 18.84 -3.67 34.46
CA SER A 242 18.01 -4.87 34.54
C SER A 242 17.35 -4.93 35.92
N SER A 243 16.12 -4.42 36.03
CA SER A 243 15.23 -4.77 37.14
C SER A 243 14.39 -5.98 36.71
N ILE A 244 14.86 -7.16 37.09
CA ILE A 244 14.09 -8.41 37.01
C ILE A 244 12.88 -8.27 37.96
N ALA A 245 11.69 -8.11 37.39
CA ALA A 245 10.43 -8.18 38.12
C ALA A 245 9.90 -9.64 38.15
N PRO A 246 9.29 -10.09 39.26
CA PRO A 246 8.87 -11.48 39.42
C PRO A 246 7.61 -11.78 38.59
N ARG A 247 7.68 -12.92 37.89
CA ARG A 247 6.67 -13.46 36.97
C ARG A 247 5.47 -14.00 37.76
N SER A 248 4.33 -13.31 37.71
CA SER A 248 3.04 -13.81 38.18
C SER A 248 2.35 -14.63 37.07
N GLN A 249 1.99 -15.87 37.39
CA GLN A 249 1.23 -16.78 36.53
C GLN A 249 -0.27 -16.42 36.56
N LYS A 250 -0.90 -16.15 35.40
CA LYS A 250 -2.30 -16.54 35.16
C LYS A 250 -2.70 -16.42 33.68
N GLY A 251 -3.46 -17.40 33.20
CA GLY A 251 -4.42 -17.18 32.11
C GLY A 251 -4.17 -17.92 30.79
N LYS A 252 -4.67 -19.15 30.70
CA LYS A 252 -4.96 -19.87 29.45
C LYS A 252 -6.04 -19.09 28.68
N ALA A 253 -5.76 -18.64 27.46
CA ALA A 253 -6.79 -18.33 26.46
C ALA A 253 -6.29 -18.70 25.06
N LYS A 254 -7.11 -19.47 24.37
CA LYS A 254 -6.87 -20.19 23.12
C LYS A 254 -7.38 -19.30 21.99
N ALA A 255 -6.50 -18.75 21.15
CA ALA A 255 -6.91 -18.04 19.93
C ALA A 255 -6.86 -19.01 18.75
N ARG A 256 -8.04 -19.22 18.13
CA ARG A 256 -8.23 -19.96 16.87
C ARG A 256 -7.56 -19.18 15.73
N GLY A 257 -6.97 -19.92 14.79
CA GLY A 257 -6.42 -19.38 13.56
C GLY A 257 -7.53 -18.82 12.67
N ASP A 258 -7.25 -17.66 12.09
CA ASP A 258 -8.04 -17.07 11.02
C ASP A 258 -7.44 -17.53 9.69
N GLU A 259 -8.31 -18.17 8.93
CA GLU A 259 -8.13 -18.82 7.63
C GLU A 259 -8.04 -17.73 6.57
N MET A 260 -6.97 -17.74 5.76
CA MET A 260 -6.84 -16.81 4.63
C MET A 260 -7.71 -17.29 3.48
N ASP A 261 -8.76 -16.54 3.19
CA ASP A 261 -9.58 -16.66 2.00
C ASP A 261 -8.81 -16.08 0.80
N LEU A 262 -8.40 -16.96 -0.11
CA LEU A 262 -7.79 -16.62 -1.39
C LEU A 262 -8.87 -16.82 -2.47
N GLY A 263 -9.34 -15.72 -3.04
CA GLY A 263 -10.02 -15.69 -4.33
C GLY A 263 -9.01 -15.70 -5.49
#